data_AF-A0A4R1KQY7-F1
#
_entry.id   AF-A0A4R1KQY7-F1
#
_cell.length_a   1.000
_cell.length_b   1.000
_cell.length_c   1.000
_cell.angle_alpha   90.00
_cell.angle_beta   90.00
_cell.angle_gamma   90.00
#
_symmetry.space_group_name_H-M   'P 1'
#
loop_
_entity.id
_entity.type
_entity.pdbx_description
1 polymer ?
#
loop_
_entity_poly.entity_id
_entity_poly.type
_entity_poly.pdbx_seq_one_letter_code
_entity_poly.pdbx_strand_id
1 'polypeptide(L)'
;MKQFSLLVLLILTTACGISKKAIEKTEETKKVENEIEIKKDIEVVNKEDIAVENIDPRVVQKDTIIVVETSELPLPPKPPKSTNNSKNSFDVRLNNILQNYVSENGEVNYSEIKNDRTDLDIYIDYISENLPEDSWSKNEKLAYWINAYNALTIDLILRNYPIKSIKDIKDPWDQRFWKFGEKWINLNQIEHEILRKMDEPRIHFAIVCASFSCPKLQNKAFTASNLDTQLTNATKEFLADKNRNIISADKLQLSKIFKWFAKDFKTDGNLIDFLNKYTEVEISSGAKKSFLDYNWDLND
;
A
#
# COMPACT_ATOMS: atom_id res chain seq x y z
N MET A 1 64.44 -30.26 28.82
CA MET A 1 64.31 -31.47 29.67
C MET A 1 62.83 -31.77 29.88
N LYS A 2 62.45 -33.06 29.78
CA LYS A 2 61.09 -33.67 29.62
C LYS A 2 60.58 -33.56 28.15
N GLN A 3 60.76 -34.53 27.24
CA GLN A 3 60.30 -35.96 27.18
C GLN A 3 58.77 -36.07 27.35
N PHE A 4 57.97 -36.84 26.60
CA PHE A 4 58.04 -37.61 25.34
C PHE A 4 56.57 -38.11 25.11
N SER A 5 56.28 -38.61 23.90
CA SER A 5 55.22 -39.61 23.56
C SER A 5 53.81 -39.17 23.13
N LEU A 6 53.70 -39.12 21.81
CA LEU A 6 52.69 -39.70 20.90
C LEU A 6 51.84 -40.87 21.46
N LEU A 7 50.51 -40.87 21.24
CA LEU A 7 49.79 -42.06 20.74
C LEU A 7 48.44 -41.71 20.10
N VAL A 8 48.24 -42.32 18.93
CA VAL A 8 47.08 -42.31 18.02
C VAL A 8 45.97 -43.21 18.56
N LEU A 9 44.69 -42.84 18.38
CA LEU A 9 43.65 -43.85 18.14
C LEU A 9 42.55 -43.33 17.20
N LEU A 10 42.56 -43.92 16.01
CA LEU A 10 41.57 -43.86 14.94
C LEU A 10 40.49 -44.90 15.26
N ILE A 11 39.20 -44.52 15.31
CA ILE A 11 38.10 -45.49 15.24
C ILE A 11 37.10 -45.03 14.19
N LEU A 12 37.25 -45.62 13.01
CA LEU A 12 36.20 -45.82 12.02
C LEU A 12 35.33 -46.99 12.48
N THR A 13 34.01 -46.82 12.53
CA THR A 13 33.09 -47.94 12.32
C THR A 13 31.96 -47.51 11.38
N THR A 14 31.99 -48.10 10.20
CA THR A 14 30.87 -48.27 9.28
C THR A 14 29.99 -49.39 9.79
N ALA A 15 28.67 -49.26 9.64
CA ALA A 15 27.75 -50.39 9.63
C ALA A 15 26.57 -50.11 8.71
N CYS A 16 26.64 -50.69 7.50
CA CYS A 16 25.48 -51.02 6.69
C CYS A 16 24.75 -52.21 7.32
N GLY A 17 23.41 -52.19 7.26
CA GLY A 17 22.57 -53.33 7.61
C GLY A 17 21.18 -53.19 7.00
N ILE A 18 21.00 -53.87 5.87
CA ILE A 18 19.81 -53.96 5.00
C ILE A 18 18.72 -54.84 5.64
N SER A 19 17.47 -54.66 5.16
CA SER A 19 16.34 -55.63 5.04
C SER A 19 15.09 -55.11 5.79
N LYS A 20 13.86 -55.04 5.25
CA LYS A 20 13.19 -55.81 4.19
C LYS A 20 11.91 -55.08 3.75
N LYS A 21 11.55 -55.30 2.49
CA LYS A 21 10.27 -55.05 1.79
C LYS A 21 8.99 -55.12 2.66
N ALA A 22 8.10 -54.16 2.44
CA ALA A 22 6.65 -54.41 2.36
C ALA A 22 6.10 -53.64 1.16
N ILE A 23 5.32 -54.36 0.35
CA ILE A 23 4.65 -53.96 -0.88
C ILE A 23 3.26 -53.50 -0.48
N GLU A 24 2.82 -52.31 -0.90
CA GLU A 24 1.39 -52.07 -1.10
C GLU A 24 1.13 -50.98 -2.14
N LYS A 25 0.56 -51.48 -3.26
CA LYS A 25 -0.36 -50.86 -4.22
C LYS A 25 -0.15 -49.41 -4.64
N THR A 26 0.39 -49.30 -5.85
CA THR A 26 0.10 -48.28 -6.84
C THR A 26 -1.41 -48.22 -7.12
N GLU A 27 -2.04 -47.08 -6.87
CA GLU A 27 -3.27 -46.68 -7.55
C GLU A 27 -2.92 -45.61 -8.57
N GLU A 28 -2.91 -46.01 -9.84
CA GLU A 28 -2.90 -45.12 -11.00
C GLU A 28 -4.21 -44.33 -11.01
N THR A 29 -4.15 -43.04 -10.67
CA THR A 29 -5.25 -42.13 -10.95
C THR A 29 -5.24 -41.82 -12.44
N LYS A 30 -6.17 -42.44 -13.17
CA LYS A 30 -6.45 -42.13 -14.57
C LYS A 30 -6.78 -40.65 -14.72
N LYS A 31 -6.00 -39.99 -15.56
CA LYS A 31 -6.38 -38.76 -16.27
C LYS A 31 -7.75 -38.95 -16.91
N VAL A 32 -8.67 -38.04 -16.63
CA VAL A 32 -9.78 -37.71 -17.53
C VAL A 32 -9.52 -36.28 -17.99
N GLU A 33 -8.85 -36.19 -19.14
CA GLU A 33 -8.81 -34.99 -19.96
C GLU A 33 -10.19 -34.85 -20.60
N ASN A 34 -10.99 -33.90 -20.12
CA ASN A 34 -12.15 -33.42 -20.87
C ASN A 34 -11.64 -32.36 -21.86
N GLU A 35 -11.38 -32.80 -23.09
CA GLU A 35 -11.30 -31.93 -24.26
C GLU A 35 -12.66 -31.28 -24.47
N ILE A 36 -12.76 -29.97 -24.23
CA ILE A 36 -13.82 -29.15 -24.82
C ILE A 36 -13.19 -28.44 -26.01
N GLU A 37 -13.54 -28.97 -27.17
CA GLU A 37 -13.24 -28.47 -28.51
C GLU A 37 -13.96 -27.13 -28.73
N ILE A 38 -13.28 -26.00 -28.46
CA ILE A 38 -13.76 -24.68 -28.89
C ILE A 38 -13.21 -24.45 -30.29
N LYS A 39 -14.08 -24.63 -31.28
CA LYS A 39 -13.84 -24.23 -32.67
C LYS A 39 -13.52 -22.74 -32.72
N LYS A 40 -12.32 -22.44 -33.22
CA LYS A 40 -11.88 -21.13 -33.68
C LYS A 40 -12.55 -20.87 -35.03
N ASP A 41 -13.53 -19.97 -35.07
CA ASP A 41 -13.82 -19.22 -36.29
C ASP A 41 -13.11 -17.87 -36.17
N ILE A 42 -11.93 -17.82 -36.78
CA ILE A 42 -11.17 -16.60 -37.02
C ILE A 42 -11.58 -16.14 -38.43
N GLU A 43 -12.45 -15.13 -38.52
CA GLU A 43 -12.64 -14.39 -39.77
C GLU A 43 -11.54 -13.34 -39.90
N VAL A 44 -10.58 -13.65 -40.77
CA VAL A 44 -9.60 -12.71 -41.30
C VAL A 44 -10.26 -11.99 -42.48
N VAL A 45 -10.48 -10.68 -42.37
CA VAL A 45 -10.77 -9.83 -43.53
C VAL A 45 -9.58 -8.90 -43.72
N ASN A 46 -8.74 -9.25 -44.69
CA ASN A 46 -7.72 -8.35 -45.24
C ASN A 46 -8.27 -7.65 -46.49
N LYS A 47 -7.85 -6.39 -46.59
CA LYS A 47 -8.00 -5.40 -47.66
C LYS A 47 -7.99 -5.99 -49.08
N GLU A 48 -8.94 -5.54 -49.90
CA GLU A 48 -8.67 -4.68 -51.07
C GLU A 48 -9.98 -4.21 -51.76
N ASP A 49 -9.88 -3.02 -52.36
CA ASP A 49 -10.66 -2.45 -53.47
C ASP A 49 -12.08 -1.92 -53.26
N ILE A 50 -12.18 -0.63 -52.90
CA ILE A 50 -13.25 0.25 -53.39
C ILE A 50 -12.63 1.53 -53.96
N ALA A 51 -13.07 1.85 -55.18
CA ALA A 51 -12.55 2.85 -56.09
C ALA A 51 -12.55 4.28 -55.55
N VAL A 52 -11.53 5.02 -55.97
CA VAL A 52 -11.34 6.46 -55.79
C VAL A 52 -12.29 7.20 -56.73
N GLU A 53 -13.35 7.80 -56.20
CA GLU A 53 -14.03 8.92 -56.87
C GLU A 53 -13.52 10.25 -56.28
N ASN A 54 -13.09 11.13 -57.20
CA ASN A 54 -12.53 12.43 -56.91
C ASN A 54 -13.57 13.36 -56.23
N ILE A 55 -13.30 13.79 -55.01
CA ILE A 55 -14.06 14.85 -54.32
C ILE A 55 -13.16 16.06 -54.08
N ASP A 56 -13.66 17.20 -54.55
CA ASP A 56 -13.12 18.57 -54.52
C ASP A 56 -12.52 18.99 -53.15
N PRO A 57 -11.29 19.54 -53.08
CA PRO A 57 -10.61 19.86 -51.83
C PRO A 57 -11.08 21.15 -51.12
N ARG A 58 -12.34 21.56 -51.27
CA ARG A 58 -12.89 22.74 -50.54
C ARG A 58 -14.28 22.50 -49.97
N VAL A 59 -14.40 21.57 -49.02
CA VAL A 59 -15.53 21.54 -48.09
C VAL A 59 -15.01 21.30 -46.68
N VAL A 60 -15.11 22.33 -45.85
CA VAL A 60 -14.85 22.30 -44.41
C VAL A 60 -15.96 21.47 -43.77
N GLN A 61 -15.66 20.24 -43.34
CA GLN A 61 -16.52 19.47 -42.42
C GLN A 61 -15.84 19.33 -41.06
N LYS A 62 -16.64 19.69 -40.08
CA LYS A 62 -16.36 19.86 -38.65
C LYS A 62 -16.01 18.50 -38.04
N ASP A 63 -14.80 18.38 -37.48
CA ASP A 63 -14.36 17.19 -36.76
C ASP A 63 -15.40 16.78 -35.71
N THR A 64 -16.04 15.63 -35.92
CA THR A 64 -16.86 14.99 -34.90
C THR A 64 -15.89 14.22 -34.01
N ILE A 65 -15.47 14.86 -32.92
CA ILE A 65 -14.77 14.20 -31.83
C ILE A 65 -15.76 13.22 -31.20
N ILE A 66 -15.54 11.92 -31.39
CA ILE A 66 -16.19 10.89 -30.59
C ILE A 66 -15.59 10.99 -29.19
N VAL A 67 -16.25 11.78 -28.34
CA VAL A 67 -15.97 11.81 -26.91
C VAL A 67 -16.46 10.46 -26.38
N VAL A 68 -15.52 9.55 -26.13
CA VAL A 68 -15.78 8.40 -25.26
C VAL A 68 -16.01 9.00 -23.88
N GLU A 69 -17.28 9.15 -23.53
CA GLU A 69 -17.73 9.56 -22.22
C GLU A 69 -17.33 8.44 -21.23
N THR A 70 -16.11 8.51 -20.72
CA THR A 70 -15.78 7.85 -19.47
C THR A 70 -16.77 8.39 -18.46
N SER A 71 -17.59 7.54 -17.87
CA SER A 71 -18.48 7.90 -16.78
C SER A 71 -17.63 8.39 -15.60
N GLU A 72 -17.24 9.66 -15.64
CA GLU A 72 -16.59 10.32 -14.53
C GLU A 72 -17.61 10.32 -13.40
N LEU A 73 -17.29 9.60 -12.32
CA LEU A 73 -18.07 9.69 -11.10
C LEU A 73 -18.14 11.20 -10.75
N PRO A 74 -19.35 11.77 -10.59
CA PRO A 74 -19.49 13.20 -10.37
C PRO A 74 -18.66 13.60 -9.15
N LEU A 75 -17.87 14.65 -9.30
CA LEU A 75 -17.12 15.22 -8.18
C LEU A 75 -18.12 15.57 -7.07
N PRO A 76 -17.81 15.26 -5.80
CA PRO A 76 -18.66 15.67 -4.69
C PRO A 76 -18.83 17.19 -4.73
N PRO A 77 -20.01 17.71 -4.35
CA PRO A 77 -20.25 19.14 -4.30
C PRO A 77 -19.22 19.81 -3.40
N LYS A 78 -18.70 20.96 -3.83
CA LYS A 78 -17.73 21.71 -3.01
C LYS A 78 -18.38 22.07 -1.66
N PRO A 79 -17.77 21.74 -0.52
CA PRO A 79 -18.26 22.12 0.79
C PRO A 79 -18.35 23.65 0.94
N PRO A 80 -19.16 24.14 1.89
CA PRO A 80 -19.21 25.55 2.22
C PRO A 80 -17.82 26.05 2.64
N LYS A 81 -17.42 27.23 2.14
CA LYS A 81 -16.15 27.86 2.48
C LYS A 81 -16.07 28.09 4.00
N SER A 82 -15.06 27.50 4.64
CA SER A 82 -14.77 27.72 6.06
C SER A 82 -14.24 29.14 6.30
N THR A 83 -14.66 29.77 7.40
CA THR A 83 -14.30 31.16 7.75
C THR A 83 -13.08 31.27 8.70
N ASN A 84 -12.58 30.16 9.23
CA ASN A 84 -11.41 30.12 10.13
C ASN A 84 -10.24 29.38 9.48
N ASN A 85 -9.25 30.14 9.00
CA ASN A 85 -8.14 29.65 8.16
C ASN A 85 -6.84 29.30 8.92
N SER A 86 -6.88 29.06 10.23
CA SER A 86 -5.65 28.74 10.97
C SER A 86 -5.24 27.27 10.77
N LYS A 87 -3.95 27.02 10.52
CA LYS A 87 -3.36 25.67 10.39
C LYS A 87 -3.78 24.73 11.53
N ASN A 88 -3.76 25.24 12.76
CA ASN A 88 -4.20 24.51 13.95
C ASN A 88 -5.67 24.09 13.90
N SER A 89 -6.55 24.88 13.29
CA SER A 89 -7.98 24.56 13.19
C SER A 89 -8.25 23.35 12.30
N PHE A 90 -7.39 23.08 11.31
CA PHE A 90 -7.60 21.97 10.37
C PHE A 90 -6.95 20.67 10.81
N ASP A 91 -5.80 20.73 11.50
CA ASP A 91 -5.25 19.57 12.20
C ASP A 91 -6.26 19.06 13.26
N VAL A 92 -6.95 19.97 13.96
CA VAL A 92 -8.04 19.63 14.89
C VAL A 92 -9.23 18.98 14.16
N ARG A 93 -9.59 19.45 12.97
CA ARG A 93 -10.70 18.87 12.19
C ARG A 93 -10.43 17.43 11.79
N LEU A 94 -9.28 17.14 11.16
CA LEU A 94 -8.93 15.76 10.83
C LEU A 94 -8.83 14.91 12.09
N ASN A 95 -8.24 15.44 13.16
CA ASN A 95 -8.17 14.72 14.43
C ASN A 95 -9.56 14.33 14.95
N ASN A 96 -10.56 15.21 14.85
CA ASN A 96 -11.92 14.88 15.27
C ASN A 96 -12.55 13.79 14.38
N ILE A 97 -12.37 13.86 13.06
CA ILE A 97 -12.81 12.79 12.14
C ILE A 97 -12.19 11.46 12.55
N LEU A 98 -10.87 11.43 12.75
CA LEU A 98 -10.14 10.22 13.11
C LEU A 98 -10.59 9.68 14.48
N GLN A 99 -10.80 10.54 15.49
CA GLN A 99 -11.25 10.10 16.81
C GLN A 99 -12.69 9.57 16.84
N ASN A 100 -13.56 10.12 15.99
CA ASN A 100 -14.96 9.71 15.94
C ASN A 100 -15.19 8.43 15.13
N TYR A 101 -14.37 8.20 14.09
CA TYR A 101 -14.64 7.16 13.10
C TYR A 101 -13.53 6.10 12.97
N VAL A 102 -12.40 6.26 13.65
CA VAL A 102 -11.30 5.28 13.61
C VAL A 102 -11.09 4.68 14.99
N SER A 103 -11.20 3.35 15.08
CA SER A 103 -11.00 2.60 16.32
C SER A 103 -9.54 2.67 16.77
N GLU A 104 -9.26 2.24 18.01
CA GLU A 104 -7.87 2.12 18.51
C GLU A 104 -7.02 1.09 17.74
N ASN A 105 -7.69 0.12 17.10
CA ASN A 105 -7.07 -0.90 16.24
C ASN A 105 -6.95 -0.42 14.78
N GLY A 106 -7.53 0.73 14.43
CA GLY A 106 -7.48 1.36 13.11
C GLY A 106 -8.49 0.85 12.09
N GLU A 107 -9.56 0.18 12.55
CA GLU A 107 -10.76 -0.02 11.73
C GLU A 107 -11.47 1.33 11.54
N VAL A 108 -11.99 1.57 10.34
CA VAL A 108 -12.60 2.84 9.95
C VAL A 108 -14.08 2.61 9.70
N ASN A 109 -14.95 3.29 10.44
CA ASN A 109 -16.38 3.19 10.23
C ASN A 109 -16.81 3.99 8.99
N TYR A 110 -16.60 3.41 7.80
CA TYR A 110 -16.92 4.06 6.54
C TYR A 110 -18.41 4.31 6.39
N SER A 111 -19.25 3.44 6.97
CA SER A 111 -20.70 3.58 6.91
C SER A 111 -21.20 4.88 7.56
N GLU A 112 -20.67 5.24 8.74
CA GLU A 112 -21.04 6.47 9.44
C GLU A 112 -20.46 7.72 8.76
N ILE A 113 -19.21 7.68 8.30
CA ILE A 113 -18.64 8.82 7.54
C ILE A 113 -19.44 9.06 6.26
N LYS A 114 -19.96 8.01 5.62
CA LYS A 114 -20.79 8.16 4.41
C LYS A 114 -22.11 8.87 4.69
N ASN A 115 -22.68 8.73 5.89
CA ASN A 115 -23.91 9.40 6.29
C ASN A 115 -23.70 10.92 6.47
N ASP A 116 -22.53 11.34 6.95
CA ASP A 116 -22.14 12.75 7.02
C ASP A 116 -20.65 12.95 6.70
N ARG A 117 -20.39 13.31 5.44
CA ARG A 117 -19.05 13.57 4.90
C ARG A 117 -18.57 15.01 5.11
N THR A 118 -19.39 15.88 5.68
CA THR A 118 -19.18 17.33 5.65
C THR A 118 -17.80 17.73 6.17
N ASP A 119 -17.40 17.17 7.31
CA ASP A 119 -16.11 17.49 7.92
C ASP A 119 -14.91 16.99 7.08
N LEU A 120 -15.03 15.83 6.44
CA LEU A 120 -14.00 15.29 5.55
C LEU A 120 -13.87 16.13 4.28
N ASP A 121 -15.00 16.48 3.66
CA ASP A 121 -15.01 17.30 2.45
C ASP A 121 -14.37 18.68 2.75
N ILE A 122 -14.75 19.33 3.86
CA ILE A 122 -14.13 20.61 4.29
C ILE A 122 -12.63 20.45 4.52
N TYR A 123 -12.19 19.34 5.11
CA TYR A 123 -10.78 19.08 5.34
C TYR A 123 -10.01 18.91 4.02
N ILE A 124 -10.55 18.15 3.07
CA ILE A 124 -9.95 17.91 1.75
C ILE A 124 -9.84 19.22 0.97
N ASP A 125 -10.89 20.04 0.96
CA ASP A 125 -10.86 21.36 0.33
C ASP A 125 -9.76 22.24 0.93
N TYR A 126 -9.64 22.26 2.26
CA TYR A 126 -8.60 23.03 2.93
C TYR A 126 -7.19 22.60 2.50
N ILE A 127 -6.87 21.32 2.58
CA ILE A 127 -5.52 20.85 2.21
C ILE A 127 -5.26 21.12 0.73
N SER A 128 -6.27 21.02 -0.14
CA SER A 128 -6.13 21.29 -1.57
C SER A 128 -5.77 22.74 -1.90
N GLU A 129 -6.20 23.69 -1.06
CA GLU A 129 -5.94 25.12 -1.20
C GLU A 129 -4.69 25.59 -0.42
N ASN A 130 -4.24 24.84 0.59
CA ASN A 130 -3.16 25.22 1.50
C ASN A 130 -1.96 24.28 1.36
N LEU A 131 -1.30 24.36 0.20
CA LEU A 131 -0.14 23.53 -0.12
C LEU A 131 1.08 23.85 0.74
N PRO A 132 1.96 22.85 1.03
CA PRO A 132 3.18 23.10 1.77
C PRO A 132 4.13 24.03 0.99
N GLU A 133 4.60 25.08 1.67
CA GLU A 133 5.53 26.05 1.10
C GLU A 133 6.99 25.62 1.28
N ASP A 134 7.90 26.23 0.54
CA ASP A 134 9.35 25.99 0.69
C ASP A 134 9.85 26.34 2.10
N SER A 135 9.24 27.35 2.72
CA SER A 135 9.51 27.81 4.09
C SER A 135 9.16 26.78 5.17
N TRP A 136 8.31 25.80 4.87
CA TRP A 136 7.90 24.79 5.85
C TRP A 136 9.05 23.83 6.17
N SER A 137 9.16 23.48 7.45
CA SER A 137 10.08 22.46 7.92
C SER A 137 9.77 21.08 7.31
N LYS A 138 10.76 20.18 7.34
CA LYS A 138 10.58 18.78 6.91
C LYS A 138 9.40 18.11 7.63
N ASN A 139 9.25 18.36 8.95
CA ASN A 139 8.19 17.77 9.75
C ASN A 139 6.81 18.31 9.38
N GLU A 140 6.69 19.60 9.07
CA GLU A 140 5.42 20.16 8.60
C GLU A 140 5.00 19.57 7.25
N LYS A 141 5.96 19.41 6.32
CA LYS A 141 5.71 18.79 5.02
C LYS A 141 5.30 17.32 5.16
N LEU A 142 6.01 16.55 6.00
CA LEU A 142 5.69 15.15 6.25
C LEU A 142 4.30 14.99 6.88
N ALA A 143 4.02 15.72 7.97
CA ALA A 143 2.73 15.67 8.65
C ALA A 143 1.57 15.97 7.69
N TYR A 144 1.71 17.03 6.89
CA TYR A 144 0.73 17.40 5.89
C TYR A 144 0.50 16.28 4.86
N TRP A 145 1.55 15.74 4.23
CA TRP A 145 1.38 14.77 3.16
C TRP A 145 0.92 13.39 3.65
N ILE A 146 1.31 12.99 4.87
CA ILE A 146 0.77 11.79 5.51
C ILE A 146 -0.72 11.94 5.77
N ASN A 147 -1.13 13.06 6.38
CA ASN A 147 -2.53 13.33 6.66
C ASN A 147 -3.36 13.45 5.37
N ALA A 148 -2.82 14.10 4.34
CA ALA A 148 -3.44 14.19 3.03
C ALA A 148 -3.65 12.80 2.44
N TYR A 149 -2.60 11.97 2.35
CA TYR A 149 -2.73 10.60 1.82
C TYR A 149 -3.84 9.82 2.54
N ASN A 150 -3.86 9.84 3.87
CA ASN A 150 -4.84 9.12 4.66
C ASN A 150 -6.28 9.62 4.42
N ALA A 151 -6.49 10.94 4.40
CA ALA A 151 -7.80 11.53 4.14
C ALA A 151 -8.29 11.23 2.72
N LEU A 152 -7.40 11.29 1.72
CA LEU A 152 -7.73 10.96 0.34
C LEU A 152 -8.00 9.46 0.15
N THR A 153 -7.30 8.58 0.88
CA THR A 153 -7.66 7.15 0.91
C THR A 153 -9.06 6.94 1.48
N ILE A 154 -9.43 7.62 2.57
CA ILE A 154 -10.79 7.54 3.12
C ILE A 154 -11.82 8.00 2.09
N ASP A 155 -11.62 9.15 1.45
CA ASP A 155 -12.53 9.65 0.41
C ASP A 155 -12.62 8.70 -0.80
N LEU A 156 -11.50 8.09 -1.22
CA LEU A 156 -11.49 7.08 -2.29
C LEU A 156 -12.39 5.89 -1.94
N ILE A 157 -12.30 5.37 -0.71
CA ILE A 157 -13.17 4.27 -0.26
C ILE A 157 -14.61 4.73 -0.24
N LEU A 158 -14.92 5.89 0.35
CA LEU A 158 -16.30 6.42 0.46
C LEU A 158 -16.98 6.63 -0.90
N ARG A 159 -16.23 7.05 -1.93
CA ARG A 159 -16.74 7.18 -3.31
C ARG A 159 -17.18 5.86 -3.91
N ASN A 160 -16.62 4.75 -3.44
CA ASN A 160 -16.89 3.42 -3.97
C ASN A 160 -17.70 2.55 -3.00
N TYR A 161 -17.85 2.98 -1.75
CA TYR A 161 -18.48 2.19 -0.67
C TYR A 161 -19.95 1.86 -0.99
N PRO A 162 -20.44 0.63 -0.72
CA PRO A 162 -19.73 -0.47 -0.07
C PRO A 162 -18.86 -1.30 -1.04
N ILE A 163 -17.64 -1.63 -0.61
CA ILE A 163 -16.70 -2.55 -1.28
C ILE A 163 -16.09 -3.47 -0.25
N LYS A 164 -15.57 -4.63 -0.70
CA LYS A 164 -14.88 -5.57 0.19
C LYS A 164 -13.38 -5.32 0.26
N SER A 165 -12.83 -4.72 -0.78
CA SER A 165 -11.41 -4.40 -0.86
C SER A 165 -11.19 -3.14 -1.68
N ILE A 166 -10.17 -2.34 -1.32
CA ILE A 166 -9.65 -1.28 -2.21
C ILE A 166 -9.27 -1.82 -3.60
N LYS A 167 -8.93 -3.11 -3.70
CA LYS A 167 -8.59 -3.80 -4.96
C LYS A 167 -9.79 -4.01 -5.88
N ASP A 168 -11.01 -3.83 -5.39
CA ASP A 168 -12.24 -3.88 -6.19
C ASP A 168 -12.40 -2.60 -7.03
N ILE A 169 -11.72 -1.51 -6.63
CA ILE A 169 -11.65 -0.27 -7.39
C ILE A 169 -10.61 -0.44 -8.50
N LYS A 170 -10.95 -0.05 -9.73
CA LYS A 170 -10.00 -0.04 -10.85
C LYS A 170 -8.89 0.99 -10.58
N ASP A 171 -7.64 0.58 -10.70
CA ASP A 171 -6.45 1.44 -10.58
C ASP A 171 -6.52 2.43 -9.39
N PRO A 172 -6.74 1.95 -8.14
CA PRO A 172 -7.19 2.79 -7.02
C PRO A 172 -6.20 3.90 -6.68
N TRP A 173 -4.90 3.61 -6.76
CA TRP A 173 -3.85 4.56 -6.43
C TRP A 173 -3.56 5.57 -7.55
N ASP A 174 -4.06 5.33 -8.76
CA ASP A 174 -3.85 6.19 -9.93
C ASP A 174 -5.01 7.15 -10.21
N GLN A 175 -6.13 7.00 -9.48
CA GLN A 175 -7.32 7.85 -9.59
C GLN A 175 -7.00 9.33 -9.32
N ARG A 176 -7.40 10.21 -10.25
CA ARG A 176 -7.13 11.65 -10.19
C ARG A 176 -8.39 12.44 -9.78
N PHE A 177 -8.85 12.25 -8.55
CA PHE A 177 -10.07 12.90 -8.04
C PHE A 177 -9.83 14.22 -7.29
N TRP A 178 -8.59 14.59 -7.01
CA TRP A 178 -8.28 15.72 -6.14
C TRP A 178 -7.42 16.76 -6.85
N LYS A 179 -7.91 18.00 -6.91
CA LYS A 179 -7.20 19.13 -7.52
C LYS A 179 -6.50 19.95 -6.44
N PHE A 180 -5.18 19.90 -6.41
CA PHE A 180 -4.31 20.61 -5.48
C PHE A 180 -3.62 21.75 -6.22
N GLY A 181 -4.02 23.00 -5.94
CA GLY A 181 -3.69 24.14 -6.80
C GLY A 181 -4.17 23.92 -8.24
N GLU A 182 -3.26 23.96 -9.22
CA GLU A 182 -3.59 23.68 -10.63
C GLU A 182 -3.39 22.20 -11.05
N LYS A 183 -2.92 21.34 -10.15
CA LYS A 183 -2.58 19.95 -10.47
C LYS A 183 -3.62 19.00 -9.92
N TRP A 184 -4.09 18.09 -10.77
CA TRP A 184 -4.80 16.91 -10.30
C TRP A 184 -3.79 15.89 -9.78
N ILE A 185 -3.94 15.47 -8.53
CA ILE A 185 -3.04 14.52 -7.88
C ILE A 185 -3.75 13.19 -7.64
N ASN A 186 -2.95 12.13 -7.48
CA ASN A 186 -3.40 10.80 -7.04
C ASN A 186 -2.56 10.29 -5.87
N LEU A 187 -2.96 9.17 -5.27
CA LEU A 187 -2.29 8.60 -4.09
C LEU A 187 -0.84 8.17 -4.41
N ASN A 188 -0.60 7.59 -5.59
CA ASN A 188 0.74 7.21 -6.03
C ASN A 188 1.70 8.40 -6.09
N GLN A 189 1.23 9.57 -6.55
CA GLN A 189 2.06 10.78 -6.59
C GLN A 189 2.43 11.25 -5.18
N ILE A 190 1.47 11.27 -4.25
CA ILE A 190 1.76 11.64 -2.85
C ILE A 190 2.78 10.67 -2.25
N GLU A 191 2.60 9.36 -2.42
CA GLU A 191 3.48 8.37 -1.82
C GLU A 191 4.86 8.32 -2.50
N HIS A 192 4.90 8.10 -3.80
CA HIS A 192 6.14 7.80 -4.52
C HIS A 192 6.90 9.04 -4.98
N GLU A 193 6.21 10.10 -5.35
CA GLU A 193 6.87 11.29 -5.90
C GLU A 193 7.18 12.34 -4.84
N ILE A 194 6.47 12.31 -3.71
CA ILE A 194 6.59 13.29 -2.62
C ILE A 194 7.15 12.61 -1.35
N LEU A 195 6.35 11.81 -0.63
CA LEU A 195 6.70 11.29 0.69
C LEU A 195 7.98 10.44 0.67
N ARG A 196 8.10 9.50 -0.26
CA ARG A 196 9.27 8.61 -0.35
C ARG A 196 10.57 9.35 -0.70
N LYS A 197 10.49 10.55 -1.30
CA LYS A 197 11.67 11.40 -1.57
C LYS A 197 12.11 12.24 -0.37
N MET A 198 11.39 12.15 0.74
CA MET A 198 11.73 12.85 1.98
C MET A 198 12.64 12.02 2.90
N ASP A 199 13.11 10.84 2.46
CA ASP A 199 14.04 9.97 3.20
C ASP A 199 13.58 9.68 4.64
N GLU A 200 12.30 9.35 4.80
CA GLU A 200 11.70 8.97 6.07
C GLU A 200 11.03 7.59 5.93
N PRO A 201 11.72 6.48 6.26
CA PRO A 201 11.19 5.14 6.06
C PRO A 201 9.94 4.84 6.90
N ARG A 202 9.72 5.57 8.00
CA ARG A 202 8.57 5.34 8.89
C ARG A 202 7.23 5.76 8.27
N ILE A 203 7.23 6.49 7.15
CA ILE A 203 5.98 6.82 6.42
C ILE A 203 5.18 5.57 6.07
N HIS A 204 5.85 4.44 5.80
CA HIS A 204 5.23 3.17 5.43
C HIS A 204 4.36 2.56 6.53
N PHE A 205 4.45 3.10 7.76
CA PHE A 205 3.62 2.72 8.90
C PHE A 205 2.63 3.83 9.31
N ALA A 206 2.65 4.96 8.60
CA ALA A 206 1.84 6.13 8.87
C ALA A 206 0.80 6.40 7.78
N ILE A 207 1.00 5.86 6.58
CA ILE A 207 0.03 5.94 5.48
C ILE A 207 -0.73 4.62 5.31
N VAL A 208 -2.05 4.70 5.08
CA VAL A 208 -2.93 3.52 5.01
C VAL A 208 -3.43 3.26 3.60
N CYS A 209 -3.41 2.01 3.14
CA CYS A 209 -3.98 1.55 1.87
C CYS A 209 -5.38 0.92 2.02
N ALA A 210 -6.08 1.24 3.11
CA ALA A 210 -7.40 0.73 3.49
C ALA A 210 -7.54 -0.80 3.37
N SER A 211 -6.60 -1.54 3.94
CA SER A 211 -6.66 -3.01 3.97
C SER A 211 -6.26 -3.59 5.33
N PHE A 212 -6.73 -4.79 5.62
CA PHE A 212 -6.49 -5.49 6.87
C PHE A 212 -5.00 -5.70 7.15
N SER A 213 -4.17 -6.03 6.16
CA SER A 213 -2.73 -6.21 6.38
C SER A 213 -1.90 -4.91 6.31
N CYS A 214 -2.54 -3.78 6.03
CA CYS A 214 -1.91 -2.46 6.11
C CYS A 214 -1.56 -2.09 7.56
N PRO A 215 -0.56 -1.24 7.81
CA PRO A 215 -0.47 -0.51 9.06
C PRO A 215 -1.81 0.13 9.42
N LYS A 216 -2.13 0.10 10.71
CA LYS A 216 -3.39 0.66 11.17
C LYS A 216 -3.44 2.17 10.90
N LEU A 217 -4.60 2.67 10.50
CA LEU A 217 -4.82 4.12 10.47
C LEU A 217 -4.82 4.62 11.92
N GLN A 218 -3.97 5.61 12.19
CA GLN A 218 -3.90 6.22 13.52
C GLN A 218 -5.16 7.06 13.77
N ASN A 219 -5.76 6.94 14.95
CA ASN A 219 -6.95 7.71 15.33
C ASN A 219 -6.66 9.16 15.75
N LYS A 220 -5.49 9.69 15.35
CA LYS A 220 -5.03 11.05 15.58
C LYS A 220 -4.31 11.57 14.35
N ALA A 221 -4.53 12.84 14.02
CA ALA A 221 -3.80 13.49 12.94
C ALA A 221 -2.32 13.64 13.30
N PHE A 222 -1.43 13.52 12.30
CA PHE A 222 -0.02 13.80 12.49
C PHE A 222 0.22 15.31 12.59
N THR A 223 0.99 15.76 13.58
CA THR A 223 1.35 17.18 13.71
C THR A 223 2.86 17.36 13.67
N ALA A 224 3.34 18.49 13.13
CA ALA A 224 4.77 18.74 12.99
C ALA A 224 5.55 18.65 14.33
N SER A 225 4.92 19.12 15.41
CA SER A 225 5.48 19.11 16.77
C SER A 225 5.59 17.72 17.39
N ASN A 226 4.73 16.77 16.98
CA ASN A 226 4.70 15.42 17.54
C ASN A 226 5.14 14.34 16.55
N LEU A 227 5.49 14.73 15.32
CA LEU A 227 5.67 13.81 14.20
C LEU A 227 6.65 12.68 14.51
N ASP A 228 7.81 12.99 15.08
CA ASP A 228 8.83 11.97 15.36
C ASP A 228 8.32 10.90 16.35
N THR A 229 7.66 11.35 17.42
CA THR A 229 7.03 10.45 18.40
C THR A 229 5.91 9.63 17.75
N GLN A 230 5.05 10.26 16.93
CA GLN A 230 3.94 9.58 16.27
C GLN A 230 4.43 8.52 15.27
N LEU A 231 5.42 8.85 14.44
CA LEU A 231 6.04 7.92 13.49
C LEU A 231 6.73 6.76 14.21
N THR A 232 7.46 7.06 15.29
CA THR A 232 8.13 6.03 16.11
C THR A 232 7.11 5.08 16.73
N ASN A 233 6.03 5.61 17.29
CA ASN A 233 4.97 4.79 17.89
C ASN A 233 4.27 3.92 16.84
N ALA A 234 3.85 4.50 15.71
CA ALA A 234 3.23 3.75 14.62
C ALA A 234 4.14 2.62 14.10
N THR A 235 5.46 2.88 14.02
CA THR A 235 6.46 1.87 13.63
C THR A 235 6.52 0.73 14.65
N LYS A 236 6.64 1.06 15.94
CA LYS A 236 6.71 0.06 17.03
C LYS A 236 5.43 -0.78 17.09
N GLU A 237 4.26 -0.14 17.01
CA GLU A 237 2.97 -0.82 16.99
C GLU A 237 2.86 -1.79 15.82
N PHE A 238 3.23 -1.35 14.61
CA PHE A 238 3.19 -2.21 13.43
C PHE A 238 4.10 -3.44 13.57
N LEU A 239 5.33 -3.23 14.05
CA LEU A 239 6.31 -4.31 14.24
C LEU A 239 5.91 -5.29 15.34
N ALA A 240 5.21 -4.82 16.37
CA ALA A 240 4.71 -5.65 17.46
C ALA A 240 3.47 -6.48 17.09
N ASP A 241 2.78 -6.13 16.00
CA ASP A 241 1.58 -6.82 15.57
C ASP A 241 1.89 -8.19 14.96
N LYS A 242 1.50 -9.24 15.69
CA LYS A 242 1.72 -10.66 15.32
C LYS A 242 0.96 -11.11 14.07
N ASN A 243 -0.10 -10.42 13.68
CA ASN A 243 -0.82 -10.70 12.43
C ASN A 243 -0.05 -10.20 11.20
N ARG A 244 0.86 -9.25 11.41
CA ARG A 244 1.62 -8.58 10.34
C ARG A 244 3.10 -8.91 10.38
N ASN A 245 3.64 -9.28 11.55
CA ASN A 245 5.05 -9.55 11.76
C ASN A 245 5.28 -10.61 12.85
N ILE A 246 6.11 -11.62 12.56
CA ILE A 246 6.64 -12.57 13.53
C ILE A 246 8.15 -12.39 13.56
N ILE A 247 8.65 -11.81 14.65
CA ILE A 247 10.04 -11.38 14.79
C ILE A 247 10.69 -12.20 15.92
N SER A 248 11.76 -12.92 15.59
CA SER A 248 12.67 -13.55 16.56
C SER A 248 14.12 -13.27 16.16
N ALA A 249 15.07 -13.61 17.05
CA ALA A 249 16.48 -13.33 16.84
C ALA A 249 17.01 -13.85 15.49
N ASP A 250 16.64 -15.08 15.10
CA ASP A 250 17.20 -15.74 13.90
C ASP A 250 16.19 -15.94 12.76
N LYS A 251 14.91 -15.60 12.96
CA LYS A 251 13.86 -15.82 11.96
C LYS A 251 12.86 -14.67 11.95
N LEU A 252 12.59 -14.17 10.74
CA LEU A 252 11.65 -13.09 10.48
C LEU A 252 10.57 -13.58 9.50
N GLN A 253 9.30 -13.40 9.86
CA GLN A 253 8.16 -13.49 8.94
C GLN A 253 7.48 -12.12 8.93
N LEU A 254 7.80 -11.29 7.93
CA LEU A 254 7.43 -9.87 7.93
C LEU A 254 6.28 -9.58 6.97
N SER A 255 5.65 -8.43 7.14
CA SER A 255 4.70 -7.91 6.15
C SER A 255 5.36 -7.72 4.77
N LYS A 256 4.57 -7.89 3.70
CA LYS A 256 5.01 -7.64 2.31
C LYS A 256 5.44 -6.19 2.06
N ILE A 257 5.12 -5.24 2.95
CA ILE A 257 5.64 -3.85 2.92
C ILE A 257 7.17 -3.83 2.87
N PHE A 258 7.84 -4.65 3.67
CA PHE A 258 9.31 -4.75 3.67
C PHE A 258 9.87 -5.35 2.37
N LYS A 259 9.04 -6.06 1.60
CA LYS A 259 9.39 -6.57 0.26
C LYS A 259 9.19 -5.49 -0.80
N TRP A 260 8.02 -4.85 -0.82
CA TRP A 260 7.63 -3.86 -1.82
C TRP A 260 8.49 -2.59 -1.73
N PHE A 261 8.81 -2.15 -0.51
CA PHE A 261 9.57 -0.93 -0.24
C PHE A 261 10.98 -1.19 0.27
N ALA A 262 11.57 -2.33 -0.10
CA ALA A 262 12.87 -2.79 0.40
C ALA A 262 14.02 -1.78 0.21
N LYS A 263 13.92 -0.84 -0.73
CA LYS A 263 14.93 0.21 -0.96
C LYS A 263 14.89 1.29 0.12
N ASP A 264 13.70 1.60 0.63
CA ASP A 264 13.47 2.73 1.53
C ASP A 264 14.03 2.42 2.93
N PHE A 265 14.10 1.14 3.30
CA PHE A 265 14.71 0.66 4.56
C PHE A 265 16.23 0.49 4.50
N LYS A 266 16.90 1.00 3.46
CA LYS A 266 18.36 0.90 3.27
C LYS A 266 19.09 2.25 3.29
N THR A 267 18.40 3.32 3.67
CA THR A 267 18.95 4.68 3.67
C THR A 267 19.95 4.92 4.80
N ASP A 268 19.75 4.27 5.96
CA ASP A 268 20.63 4.36 7.14
C ASP A 268 20.90 2.97 7.72
N GLY A 269 21.64 2.17 6.94
CA GLY A 269 21.97 0.78 7.25
C GLY A 269 21.17 -0.22 6.41
N ASN A 270 20.96 -1.41 6.95
CA ASN A 270 20.15 -2.46 6.33
C ASN A 270 18.82 -2.67 7.08
N LEU A 271 17.93 -3.49 6.52
CA LEU A 271 16.62 -3.75 7.12
C LEU A 271 16.71 -4.24 8.58
N ILE A 272 17.69 -5.08 8.92
CA ILE A 272 17.85 -5.58 10.30
C ILE A 272 18.24 -4.42 11.24
N ASP A 273 19.11 -3.51 10.79
CA ASP A 273 19.48 -2.32 11.55
C ASP A 273 18.25 -1.43 11.79
N PHE A 274 17.39 -1.28 10.78
CA PHE A 274 16.11 -0.59 10.91
C PHE A 274 15.20 -1.26 11.95
N LEU A 275 15.00 -2.58 11.85
CA LEU A 275 14.12 -3.32 12.76
C LEU A 275 14.62 -3.24 14.21
N ASN A 276 15.92 -3.43 14.44
CA ASN A 276 16.54 -3.36 15.77
C ASN A 276 16.40 -1.98 16.45
N LYS A 277 16.14 -0.89 15.70
CA LYS A 277 15.83 0.43 16.29
C LYS A 277 14.45 0.48 16.94
N TYR A 278 13.52 -0.39 16.53
CA TYR A 278 12.11 -0.31 16.90
C TYR A 278 11.54 -1.61 17.51
N THR A 279 12.34 -2.67 17.61
CA THR A 279 11.95 -3.93 18.27
C THR A 279 12.70 -4.13 19.58
N GLU A 280 12.07 -4.80 20.54
CA GLU A 280 12.75 -5.23 21.78
C GLU A 280 13.63 -6.47 21.57
N VAL A 281 13.39 -7.21 20.49
CA VAL A 281 14.19 -8.37 20.10
C VAL A 281 15.46 -7.91 19.41
N GLU A 282 16.62 -8.39 19.87
CA GLU A 282 17.88 -8.25 19.16
C GLU A 282 17.94 -9.25 18.00
N ILE A 283 17.75 -8.75 16.78
CA ILE A 283 17.73 -9.55 15.56
C ILE A 283 19.16 -9.74 15.08
N SER A 284 19.55 -11.01 14.89
CA SER A 284 20.82 -11.43 14.32
C SER A 284 20.96 -10.93 12.88
N SER A 285 22.16 -10.49 12.51
CA SER A 285 22.47 -10.08 11.12
C SER A 285 22.22 -11.20 10.10
N GLY A 286 22.27 -12.47 10.54
CA GLY A 286 22.01 -13.66 9.73
C GLY A 286 20.54 -14.12 9.72
N ALA A 287 19.62 -13.38 10.33
CA ALA A 287 18.24 -13.81 10.48
C ALA A 287 17.57 -14.14 9.12
N LYS A 288 16.93 -15.32 9.05
CA LYS A 288 16.24 -15.79 7.84
C LYS A 288 14.95 -15.02 7.64
N LYS A 289 14.79 -14.42 6.46
CA LYS A 289 13.65 -13.57 6.10
C LYS A 289 12.66 -14.32 5.25
N SER A 290 11.38 -14.21 5.60
CA SER A 290 10.24 -14.62 4.80
C SER A 290 9.14 -13.57 4.94
N PHE A 291 8.12 -13.63 4.08
CA PHE A 291 7.02 -12.68 4.10
C PHE A 291 5.69 -13.40 4.32
N LEU A 292 4.86 -12.83 5.19
CA LEU A 292 3.50 -13.29 5.42
C LEU A 292 2.61 -12.95 4.22
N ASP A 293 1.48 -13.64 4.10
CA ASP A 293 0.44 -13.25 3.16
C ASP A 293 -0.20 -11.91 3.52
N TYR A 294 -0.82 -11.28 2.53
CA TYR A 294 -1.35 -9.93 2.66
C TYR A 294 -2.84 -9.98 2.39
N ASN A 295 -3.62 -9.75 3.43
CA ASN A 295 -5.06 -9.65 3.36
C ASN A 295 -5.46 -8.26 2.87
N TRP A 296 -6.14 -8.22 1.73
CA TRP A 296 -6.64 -7.02 1.08
C TRP A 296 -8.08 -6.67 1.46
N ASP A 297 -8.73 -7.44 2.34
CA ASP A 297 -10.03 -7.10 2.90
C ASP A 297 -9.99 -5.69 3.51
N LEU A 298 -11.06 -4.93 3.32
CA LEU A 298 -11.21 -3.57 3.82
C LEU A 298 -11.09 -3.54 5.35
N ASN A 299 -10.48 -2.48 5.88
CA ASN A 299 -10.37 -2.23 7.32
C ASN A 299 -11.62 -1.47 7.84
N ASP A 300 -12.79 -2.08 7.72
CA ASP A 300 -14.11 -1.53 8.14
C ASP A 300 -14.63 -2.26 9.39
#